data_AF-A0A137PE40-F1
#
_entry.id   AF-A0A137PE40-F1
#
_cell.length_a   1.000
_cell.length_b   1.000
_cell.length_c   1.000
_cell.angle_alpha   90.00
_cell.angle_beta   90.00
_cell.angle_gamma   90.00
#
_symmetry.space_group_name_H-M   'P 1'
#
loop_
_entity.id
_entity.type
_entity.pdbx_description
1 polymer ?
#
loop_
_entity_poly.entity_id
_entity_poly.type
_entity_poly.pdbx_seq_one_letter_code
_entity_poly.pdbx_strand_id
1 'polypeptide(L)' 'NMVFPSITMVGTYPVFYKIPITKTLSECVEKGTTPKEETIVYRCNPKEIDQPLTTGMLLKKDRKIIVKHFLAF' A
#
# COMPACT_ATOMS: atom_id res chain seq x y z
N ASN A 1 -5.31 16.86 6.70
CA ASN A 1 -4.30 15.79 6.74
C ASN A 1 -4.13 15.22 5.35
N MET A 2 -2.89 15.12 4.86
CA MET A 2 -2.58 14.57 3.54
C MET A 2 -2.31 13.07 3.68
N VAL A 3 -2.84 12.26 2.77
CA VAL A 3 -2.59 10.80 2.75
C VAL A 3 -2.08 10.44 1.37
N PHE A 4 -0.92 9.78 1.32
CA PHE A 4 -0.36 9.28 0.08
C PHE A 4 -0.82 7.83 -0.13
N PRO A 5 -1.53 7.53 -1.22
CA PRO A 5 -1.75 6.16 -1.64
C PRO A 5 -0.44 5.62 -2.21
N SER A 6 -0.11 4.37 -1.89
CA SER A 6 1.09 3.72 -2.42
C SER A 6 0.84 2.25 -2.69
N ILE A 7 1.70 1.66 -3.51
CA ILE A 7 1.61 0.27 -3.93
C ILE A 7 3.00 -0.35 -3.98
N THR A 8 3.11 -1.60 -3.56
CA THR A 8 4.29 -2.44 -3.83
C THR A 8 3.85 -3.66 -4.62
N MET A 9 4.62 -4.02 -5.65
CA MET A 9 4.41 -5.22 -6.44
C MET A 9 5.34 -6.33 -5.95
N VAL A 10 4.80 -7.47 -5.53
CA VAL A 10 5.56 -8.69 -5.25
C VAL A 10 5.23 -9.70 -6.34
N GLY A 11 6.14 -9.87 -7.31
CA GLY A 11 5.81 -10.58 -8.55
C GLY A 11 4.67 -9.85 -9.27
N THR A 12 3.53 -10.52 -9.44
CA THR A 12 2.32 -9.92 -10.04
C THR A 12 1.25 -9.57 -9.00
N TYR A 13 1.57 -9.68 -7.70
CA TYR A 13 0.66 -9.42 -6.60
C TYR A 13 0.85 -8.01 -6.03
N PRO A 14 -0.20 -7.17 -5.98
CA PRO A 14 -0.12 -5.84 -5.40
C PRO A 14 -0.42 -5.85 -3.90
N VAL A 15 0.33 -5.03 -3.16
CA VAL A 15 0.04 -4.64 -1.78
C VAL A 15 -0.19 -3.14 -1.76
N PHE A 16 -1.31 -2.70 -1.18
CA PHE A 16 -1.68 -1.28 -1.12
C PHE A 16 -1.36 -0.68 0.25
N TYR A 17 -1.03 0.61 0.26
CA TYR A 17 -0.72 1.36 1.47
C TYR A 17 -1.39 2.73 1.49
N LYS A 18 -1.71 3.20 2.69
CA LYS A 18 -2.06 4.59 2.98
C LYS A 18 -1.07 5.13 3.98
N ILE A 19 -0.31 6.13 3.56
CA ILE A 19 0.73 6.76 4.36
C ILE A 19 0.21 8.14 4.79
N PRO A 20 -0.14 8.34 6.08
CA PRO A 20 -0.47 9.67 6.59
C PRO A 20 0.78 10.55 6.57
N ILE A 21 0.74 11.61 5.76
CA ILE A 21 1.83 12.58 5.67
C ILE A 21 1.52 13.70 6.65
N THR A 22 2.16 13.63 7.82
CA THR A 22 2.15 14.72 8.80
C THR A 22 3.19 15.76 8.42
N LYS A 23 3.01 16.99 8.91
CA LYS A 23 4.02 18.05 8.74
C LYS A 23 5.39 17.63 9.31
N THR A 24 5.40 17.03 10.50
CA THR A 24 6.62 16.51 11.14
C THR A 24 7.31 15.47 10.26
N LEU A 25 6.55 14.53 9.69
CA LEU A 25 7.12 13.53 8.78
C LEU A 25 7.75 14.18 7.54
N SER A 26 7.05 15.13 6.90
CA SER A 26 7.58 15.85 5.72
C SER A 26 8.88 16.58 6.05
N GLU A 27 8.91 17.35 7.14
CA GLU A 27 10.10 18.09 7.56
C GLU A 27 11.27 17.17 7.90
N CYS A 28 11.01 16.03 8.56
CA CYS A 28 12.04 15.05 8.87
C CYS A 28 12.65 14.46 7.60
N VAL A 29 11.82 14.11 6.61
CA VAL A 29 12.28 13.62 5.29
C VAL A 29 13.11 14.68 4.57
N GLU A 30 12.65 15.93 4.51
CA GLU A 30 13.37 17.04 3.87
C GLU A 30 14.75 17.28 4.50
N LYS A 31 14.85 17.13 5.83
CA LYS A 31 16.09 17.35 6.59
C LYS A 31 16.98 16.10 6.69
N GLY A 32 16.53 14.95 6.20
CA GLY A 32 17.25 13.67 6.35
C GLY A 32 17.34 13.18 7.79
N THR A 33 16.29 13.41 8.58
CA THR A 33 16.21 13.02 10.00
C THR A 33 15.02 12.08 10.24
N THR A 34 14.96 11.47 11.43
CA THR A 34 13.87 10.56 11.81
C THR A 34 12.86 11.26 12.72
N PRO A 35 11.54 11.13 12.46
CA PRO A 35 10.52 11.62 13.39
C PRO A 35 10.64 10.97 14.77
N LYS A 36 10.35 11.72 15.83
CA LYS A 36 10.29 11.17 17.20
C LYS A 36 9.08 10.25 17.42
N GLU A 37 7.97 10.57 16.76
CA GLU A 37 6.74 9.80 16.80
C GLU A 37 6.70 8.81 15.65
N GLU A 38 6.22 7.60 15.92
CA GLU A 38 6.07 6.58 14.89
C GLU A 38 5.06 7.00 13.82
N THR A 39 5.41 6.77 12.56
CA THR A 39 4.47 6.93 11.46
C THR A 39 3.69 5.64 11.26
N ILE A 40 2.39 5.66 11.56
CA ILE A 40 1.50 4.51 11.36
C ILE A 40 1.06 4.47 9.90
N VAL A 41 1.54 3.47 9.16
CA VAL A 41 1.14 3.20 7.77
C VAL A 41 0.10 2.10 7.73
N TYR A 42 -1.01 2.34 7.02
CA TYR A 42 -2.02 1.31 6.82
C TYR A 42 -1.67 0.47 5.60
N ARG A 43 -1.94 -0.84 5.69
CA ARG A 43 -1.64 -1.83 4.64
C ARG A 43 -2.87 -2.66 4.30
N CYS A 44 -3.12 -2.86 3.02
CA CYS A 44 -4.16 -3.76 2.50
C CYS A 44 -3.53 -4.83 1.60
N ASN A 45 -3.71 -6.09 1.98
CA ASN A 45 -3.37 -7.26 1.17
C ASN A 45 -4.67 -7.88 0.64
N PRO A 46 -4.84 -8.08 -0.67
CA PRO A 46 -5.96 -8.85 -1.25
C PRO A 46 -5.90 -10.34 -0.86
N LYS A 47 -6.31 -10.69 0.37
CA LYS A 47 -6.17 -12.04 0.96
C LYS A 47 -7.01 -13.11 0.27
N GLU A 48 -8.03 -12.72 -0.50
CA GLU A 48 -8.94 -13.61 -1.24
C GLU A 48 -8.26 -14.30 -2.45
N ILE A 49 -7.02 -13.94 -2.77
CA ILE A 49 -6.23 -14.55 -3.85
C ILE A 49 -5.35 -15.64 -3.23
N ASP A 50 -5.91 -16.84 -3.12
CA ASP A 50 -5.26 -18.04 -2.55
C ASP A 50 -4.37 -18.77 -3.59
N GLN A 51 -3.66 -18.01 -4.41
CA GLN A 51 -2.83 -18.50 -5.51
C GLN A 51 -1.40 -17.97 -5.37
N PRO A 52 -0.38 -18.66 -5.92
CA PRO A 52 1.00 -18.23 -5.79
C PRO A 52 1.17 -16.78 -6.28
N LEU A 53 2.03 -16.00 -5.60
CA LEU A 53 2.31 -14.57 -5.86
C LEU A 53 2.70 -14.26 -7.32
N THR A 54 3.01 -15.30 -8.09
CA THR A 54 3.30 -15.27 -9.52
C THR A 54 2.06 -15.08 -10.39
N THR A 55 0.85 -15.39 -9.90
CA THR A 55 -0.41 -15.41 -10.68
C THR A 55 -1.35 -14.23 -10.42
N GLY A 56 -1.06 -13.39 -9.41
CA GLY A 56 -1.89 -12.27 -8.93
C GLY A 56 -2.68 -11.52 -10.00
N MET A 57 -2.10 -10.48 -10.62
CA MET A 57 -2.80 -9.73 -11.67
C MET A 57 -2.92 -10.48 -13.01
N LEU A 58 -2.37 -11.68 -13.15
CA LEU A 58 -2.41 -12.41 -14.43
C LEU A 58 -3.82 -12.91 -14.76
N LEU A 59 -4.54 -13.44 -13.77
CA LEU A 59 -5.88 -13.95 -13.98
C LEU A 59 -6.94 -12.84 -13.89
N LYS A 60 -7.85 -12.81 -14.87
CA LYS A 60 -8.92 -11.79 -14.94
C LYS A 60 -9.82 -11.78 -13.69
N LYS A 61 -10.08 -12.96 -13.09
CA LYS A 61 -10.86 -13.09 -11.85
C LYS A 61 -10.17 -12.37 -10.67
N ASP A 62 -8.85 -12.50 -10.57
CA ASP A 62 -8.06 -11.97 -9.47
C ASP A 62 -7.90 -10.45 -9.61
N ARG A 63 -7.78 -9.93 -10.84
CA ARG A 63 -7.82 -8.47 -11.09
C ARG A 63 -9.08 -7.78 -10.54
N LYS A 64 -10.24 -8.42 -10.65
CA LYS A 64 -11.49 -7.85 -10.10
C LYS A 64 -11.44 -7.74 -8.58
N ILE A 65 -10.91 -8.77 -7.92
CA ILE A 65 -10.70 -8.80 -6.47
C ILE A 65 -9.72 -7.70 -6.05
N ILE A 66 -8.60 -7.58 -6.76
CA ILE A 66 -7.57 -6.57 -6.53
C ILE A 66 -8.16 -5.15 -6.63
N VAL A 67 -8.91 -4.86 -7.70
CA VAL A 67 -9.52 -3.55 -7.91
C VAL A 67 -10.55 -3.26 -6.81
N LYS A 68 -11.34 -4.26 -6.38
CA LYS A 68 -12.27 -4.09 -5.26
C LYS A 68 -11.53 -3.69 -3.98
N HIS A 69 -10.39 -4.34 -3.68
CA HIS A 69 -9.57 -3.97 -2.52
C HIS A 69 -8.97 -2.56 -2.67
N PHE A 70 -8.49 -2.19 -3.85
CA PHE A 70 -7.96 -0.84 -4.10
C PHE A 70 -9.01 0.25 -3.90
N LEU A 71 -10.23 0.05 -4.42
CA LEU A 71 -11.31 1.03 -4.32
C LEU A 71 -11.92 1.13 -2.92
N ALA A 72 -11.96 0.03 -2.17
CA ALA A 72 -12.53 -0.02 -0.83
C ALA A 72 -11.54 0.40 0.27
N PHE A 73 -10.23 0.29 0.01
CA PHE A 73 -9.19 0.57 0.98
C PHE A 73 -9.02 2.05 1.24
#